data_AF-A0A4P6VQ61-F1
#
_entry.id   AF-A0A4P6VQ61-F1
#
_cell.length_a   1.000
_cell.length_b   1.000
_cell.length_c   1.000
_cell.angle_alpha   90.00
_cell.angle_beta   90.00
_cell.angle_gamma   90.00
#
_symmetry.space_group_name_H-M   'P 1'
#
loop_
_entity.id
_entity.type
_entity.pdbx_description
1 polymer ?
#
loop_
_entity_poly.entity_id
_entity_poly.type
_entity_poly.pdbx_seq_one_letter_code
_entity_poly.pdbx_strand_id
1 'polypeptide(L)'
;MRSSTLSADSSFMRELKRLLQALTSVADADSLVSLINDMHHFIRMTNNMPVSDAVIAKPELMPQLTFLAEKVLRLSEGNNQADTLVRSARLLGSLQLTAPDSPRRWRELQFGYKLLYRAALTLRLLEHALEHKLLTDNTLLHHYTARRFADDTCPFRVNVQLPLIIAVMLLDCGQLDIDAITLLTGYAGQYDANRSMQHQERQRYLATSKVAMARLLDEALQLVPYRGNSKREQQLHQLQQQNNIKFIKQLLSQSINSDGPLAPLLSLPQVYSSIVLPGRDRYQYEALPKASLLLKDGVNRGQFPANWVQQLINIVGIFPQGYGIAFIPTQHDSGYAEKYELAIVNQLYPAKLAEPLCRIVSRNLQYRRGGHNCQVSLAHNLYFKPARDRLSVIPTARLKEILMQLSADWEPGQIRRFLPRCWQPQQFFSQSTHQNLWNQAPNPITYAKTKY
;
A
#
# COMPACT_ATOMS: atom_id res chain seq x y z
N MET A 1 25.33 -9.90 34.26
CA MET A 1 24.43 -8.82 33.77
C MET A 1 24.49 -8.78 32.25
N ARG A 2 23.51 -9.37 31.56
CA ARG A 2 23.39 -9.28 30.09
C ARG A 2 22.48 -8.09 29.78
N SER A 3 23.06 -6.98 29.31
CA SER A 3 22.28 -5.87 28.76
C SER A 3 21.62 -6.34 27.47
N SER A 4 20.31 -6.54 27.50
CA SER A 4 19.48 -6.69 26.31
C SER A 4 19.50 -5.35 25.56
N THR A 5 20.43 -5.20 24.62
CA THR A 5 20.33 -4.14 23.61
C THR A 5 19.19 -4.52 22.66
N LEU A 6 17.95 -4.22 23.08
CA LEU A 6 16.80 -4.14 22.19
C LEU A 6 17.20 -3.18 21.07
N SER A 7 17.42 -3.67 19.86
CA SER A 7 17.81 -2.77 18.76
C SER A 7 16.67 -1.79 18.54
N ALA A 8 16.97 -0.49 18.65
CA ALA A 8 16.00 0.55 18.38
C ALA A 8 15.44 0.41 16.96
N ASP A 9 14.12 0.50 16.81
CA ASP A 9 13.46 0.64 15.52
C ASP A 9 14.09 1.79 14.71
N SER A 10 14.26 1.63 13.39
CA SER A 10 14.68 2.77 12.54
C SER A 10 13.73 3.95 12.70
N SER A 11 14.23 5.17 12.44
CA SER A 11 13.39 6.38 12.42
C SER A 11 12.16 6.19 11.54
N PHE A 12 12.36 5.60 10.35
CA PHE A 12 11.29 5.29 9.42
C PHE A 12 10.21 4.37 10.01
N MET A 13 10.58 3.23 10.62
CA MET A 13 9.58 2.32 11.20
C MET A 13 8.85 2.95 12.38
N ARG A 14 9.50 3.79 13.18
CA ARG A 14 8.84 4.55 14.25
C ARG A 14 7.83 5.55 13.69
N GLU A 15 8.18 6.28 12.64
CA GLU A 15 7.28 7.20 11.96
C GLU A 15 6.10 6.48 11.31
N LEU A 16 6.34 5.35 10.64
CA LEU A 16 5.29 4.51 10.06
C LEU A 16 4.33 3.98 11.13
N LYS A 17 4.83 3.47 12.26
CA LYS A 17 4.00 3.01 13.38
C LYS A 17 3.18 4.16 13.99
N ARG A 18 3.78 5.34 14.15
CA ARG A 18 3.06 6.55 14.62
C ARG A 18 1.96 6.97 13.65
N LEU A 19 2.22 6.91 12.34
CA LEU A 19 1.21 7.23 11.33
C LEU A 19 0.09 6.20 11.33
N LEU A 20 0.39 4.90 11.40
CA LEU A 20 -0.61 3.85 11.54
C LEU A 20 -1.48 4.09 12.78
N GLN A 21 -0.88 4.39 13.94
CA GLN A 21 -1.63 4.70 15.16
C GLN A 21 -2.56 5.92 14.96
N ALA A 22 -2.05 7.01 14.38
CA ALA A 22 -2.84 8.21 14.11
C ALA A 22 -3.94 7.99 13.07
N LEU A 23 -3.85 6.95 12.24
CA LEU A 23 -4.92 6.58 11.31
C LEU A 23 -5.96 5.68 11.96
N THR A 24 -5.55 4.72 12.81
CA THR A 24 -6.39 3.55 13.12
C THR A 24 -6.78 3.41 14.58
N SER A 25 -6.22 4.22 15.49
CA SER A 25 -6.59 4.19 16.90
C SER A 25 -8.10 4.39 17.07
N VAL A 26 -8.66 3.80 18.11
CA VAL A 26 -10.05 4.08 18.54
C VAL A 26 -10.04 4.75 19.92
N ALA A 27 -8.91 4.70 20.63
CA ALA A 27 -8.73 5.34 21.93
C ALA A 27 -8.22 6.79 21.80
N ASP A 28 -7.74 7.17 20.62
CA ASP A 28 -7.24 8.51 20.33
C ASP A 28 -8.32 9.28 19.57
N ALA A 29 -8.85 10.34 20.19
CA ALA A 29 -9.92 11.16 19.62
C ALA A 29 -9.49 11.85 18.32
N ASP A 30 -8.20 12.14 18.17
CA ASP A 30 -7.66 12.84 16.98
C ASP A 30 -7.29 11.87 15.85
N SER A 31 -7.46 10.56 16.06
CA SER A 31 -7.19 9.60 15.01
C SER A 31 -8.23 9.66 13.89
N LEU A 32 -7.82 9.30 12.66
CA LEU A 32 -8.71 9.38 11.50
C LEU A 32 -9.98 8.53 11.68
N VAL A 33 -9.85 7.30 12.19
CA VAL A 33 -11.00 6.42 12.43
C VAL A 33 -11.95 7.01 13.47
N SER A 34 -11.45 7.54 14.58
CA SER A 34 -12.29 8.19 15.60
C SER A 34 -13.04 9.40 15.03
N LEU A 35 -12.34 10.31 14.36
CA LEU A 35 -12.98 11.50 13.79
C LEU A 35 -14.01 11.18 12.71
N ILE A 36 -13.80 10.13 11.90
CA ILE A 36 -14.80 9.67 10.92
C ILE A 36 -16.02 9.09 11.64
N ASN A 37 -15.83 8.27 12.68
CA ASN A 37 -16.94 7.75 13.47
C ASN A 37 -17.75 8.89 14.12
N ASP A 38 -17.06 9.85 14.74
CA ASP A 38 -17.68 11.00 15.38
C ASP A 38 -18.45 11.86 14.38
N MET A 39 -17.92 12.01 13.15
CA MET A 39 -18.62 12.71 12.07
C MET A 39 -19.89 11.97 11.64
N HIS A 40 -19.85 10.64 11.49
CA HIS A 40 -21.07 9.86 11.20
C HIS A 40 -22.11 9.99 12.33
N HIS A 41 -21.67 9.98 13.59
CA HIS A 41 -22.54 10.20 14.74
C HIS A 41 -23.16 11.60 14.73
N PHE A 42 -22.36 12.64 14.50
CA PHE A 42 -22.81 14.02 14.38
C PHE A 42 -23.91 14.15 13.31
N ILE A 43 -23.66 13.64 12.10
CA ILE A 43 -24.62 13.69 10.98
C ILE A 43 -25.94 12.98 11.31
N ARG A 44 -25.89 11.85 12.02
CA ARG A 44 -27.10 11.13 12.44
C ARG A 44 -27.90 11.93 13.47
N MET A 45 -27.23 12.58 14.42
CA MET A 45 -27.89 13.38 15.45
C MET A 45 -28.53 14.64 14.86
N THR A 46 -27.84 15.34 13.96
CA THR A 46 -28.39 16.55 13.31
C THR A 46 -29.58 16.26 12.42
N ASN A 47 -29.65 15.08 11.80
CA ASN A 47 -30.79 14.69 10.97
C ASN A 47 -32.04 14.25 11.78
N ASN A 48 -31.86 13.87 13.05
CA ASN A 48 -32.92 13.29 13.88
C ASN A 48 -33.42 14.22 15.00
N MET A 49 -32.79 15.39 15.22
CA MET A 49 -33.16 16.34 16.27
C MET A 49 -33.80 17.61 15.68
N PRO A 50 -34.91 18.13 16.24
CA PRO A 50 -35.33 19.50 15.96
C PRO A 50 -34.27 20.48 16.51
N VAL A 51 -34.00 21.54 15.75
CA VAL A 51 -32.84 22.48 15.78
C VAL A 51 -32.57 23.19 17.13
N SER A 52 -33.33 22.89 18.20
CA SER A 52 -33.41 23.74 19.39
C SER A 52 -32.29 23.58 20.43
N ASP A 53 -31.77 22.38 20.76
CA ASP A 53 -31.06 22.23 22.05
C ASP A 53 -29.75 21.40 22.06
N ALA A 54 -29.22 20.99 20.91
CA ALA A 54 -27.99 20.19 20.88
C ALA A 54 -26.76 21.02 20.43
N VAL A 55 -26.00 21.57 21.40
CA VAL A 55 -24.64 22.09 21.15
C VAL A 55 -23.68 20.91 21.00
N ILE A 56 -23.78 20.18 19.89
CA ILE A 56 -22.78 19.16 19.54
C ILE A 56 -21.76 19.84 18.63
N ALA A 57 -20.51 19.90 19.10
CA ALA A 57 -19.41 20.43 18.29
C ALA A 57 -19.15 19.51 17.10
N LYS A 58 -19.15 20.08 15.89
CA LYS A 58 -18.82 19.36 14.66
C LYS A 58 -17.33 18.98 14.69
N PRO A 59 -16.96 17.70 14.41
CA PRO A 59 -15.55 17.30 14.40
C PRO A 59 -14.73 18.02 13.32
N GLU A 60 -13.52 18.45 13.65
CA GLU A 60 -12.59 19.13 12.73
C GLU A 60 -11.85 18.13 11.82
N LEU A 61 -12.59 17.45 10.94
CA LEU A 61 -12.02 16.38 10.10
C LEU A 61 -11.06 16.90 9.00
N MET A 62 -11.36 18.04 8.36
CA MET A 62 -10.55 18.55 7.24
C MET A 62 -9.10 18.96 7.62
N PRO A 63 -8.87 19.68 8.74
CA PRO A 63 -7.52 19.94 9.25
C PRO A 63 -6.73 18.64 9.48
N GLN A 64 -7.36 17.64 10.09
CA GLN A 64 -6.69 16.37 10.39
C GLN A 64 -6.39 15.56 9.13
N LEU A 65 -7.32 15.52 8.15
CA LEU A 65 -7.07 14.92 6.84
C LEU A 65 -5.85 15.54 6.16
N THR A 66 -5.74 16.87 6.20
CA THR A 66 -4.61 17.60 5.60
C THR A 66 -3.30 17.26 6.30
N PHE A 67 -3.28 17.29 7.64
CA PHE A 67 -2.12 16.94 8.44
C PHE A 67 -1.64 15.50 8.23
N LEU A 68 -2.56 14.54 8.18
CA LEU A 68 -2.23 13.15 7.92
C LEU A 68 -1.75 12.96 6.48
N ALA A 69 -2.35 13.64 5.50
CA ALA A 69 -1.92 13.59 4.10
C ALA A 69 -0.48 14.10 3.93
N GLU A 70 -0.10 15.17 4.63
CA GLU A 70 1.28 15.65 4.67
C GLU A 70 2.25 14.60 5.24
N LYS A 71 1.86 13.92 6.33
CA LYS A 71 2.67 12.84 6.91
C LYS A 71 2.85 11.67 5.95
N VAL A 72 1.81 11.29 5.21
CA VAL A 72 1.91 10.27 4.15
C VAL A 72 2.93 10.70 3.11
N LEU A 73 2.81 11.95 2.61
CA LEU A 73 3.73 12.48 1.61
C LEU A 73 5.18 12.57 2.13
N ARG A 74 5.41 12.89 3.41
CA ARG A 74 6.75 12.89 4.00
C ARG A 74 7.39 11.50 4.04
N LEU A 75 6.57 10.44 4.16
CA LEU A 75 7.05 9.07 4.11
C LEU A 75 7.28 8.55 2.68
N SER A 76 6.52 9.03 1.69
CA SER A 76 6.57 8.55 0.30
C SER A 76 7.39 9.41 -0.67
N GLU A 77 7.54 10.71 -0.41
CA GLU A 77 8.25 11.65 -1.27
C GLU A 77 9.66 11.92 -0.76
N GLY A 78 10.59 12.07 -1.70
CA GLY A 78 12.00 12.36 -1.46
C GLY A 78 12.47 13.69 -2.05
N ASN A 79 13.78 13.91 -1.98
CA ASN A 79 14.42 15.13 -2.49
C ASN A 79 14.56 15.16 -4.03
N ASN A 80 14.30 14.02 -4.68
CA ASN A 80 14.29 13.88 -6.13
C ASN A 80 13.47 12.63 -6.50
N GLN A 81 13.26 12.41 -7.79
CA GLN A 81 12.49 11.26 -8.29
C GLN A 81 13.05 9.92 -7.79
N ALA A 82 14.36 9.72 -7.82
CA ALA A 82 14.97 8.45 -7.38
C ALA A 82 14.74 8.19 -5.89
N ASP A 83 14.90 9.20 -5.02
CA ASP A 83 14.61 9.10 -3.59
C ASP A 83 13.11 8.84 -3.34
N THR A 84 12.22 9.51 -4.07
CA THR A 84 10.78 9.25 -4.05
C THR A 84 10.45 7.79 -4.39
N LEU A 85 11.10 7.20 -5.40
CA LEU A 85 10.90 5.78 -5.74
C LEU A 85 11.39 4.83 -4.66
N VAL A 86 12.56 5.10 -4.07
CA VAL A 86 13.11 4.30 -2.96
C VAL A 86 12.19 4.36 -1.74
N ARG A 87 11.69 5.55 -1.40
CA ARG A 87 10.76 5.76 -0.27
C ARG A 87 9.42 5.07 -0.49
N SER A 88 8.85 5.16 -1.69
CA SER A 88 7.64 4.40 -2.04
C SER A 88 7.86 2.89 -1.95
N ALA A 89 8.94 2.37 -2.53
CA ALA A 89 9.21 0.94 -2.50
C ALA A 89 9.40 0.43 -1.06
N ARG A 90 10.11 1.22 -0.22
CA ARG A 90 10.26 0.96 1.22
C ARG A 90 8.93 0.97 1.94
N LEU A 91 8.07 1.96 1.70
CA LEU A 91 6.75 2.05 2.33
C LEU A 91 5.88 0.84 1.96
N LEU A 92 5.75 0.54 0.66
CA LEU A 92 4.98 -0.60 0.17
C LEU A 92 5.48 -1.92 0.75
N GLY A 93 6.81 -2.15 0.70
CA GLY A 93 7.43 -3.35 1.24
C GLY A 93 7.24 -3.48 2.75
N SER A 94 7.50 -2.42 3.53
CA SER A 94 7.28 -2.46 4.97
C SER A 94 5.84 -2.75 5.33
N LEU A 95 4.86 -2.13 4.65
CA LEU A 95 3.45 -2.39 4.87
C LEU A 95 3.08 -3.85 4.59
N GLN A 96 3.55 -4.44 3.49
CA GLN A 96 3.28 -5.84 3.18
C GLN A 96 3.89 -6.77 4.23
N LEU A 97 5.12 -6.47 4.68
CA LEU A 97 5.88 -7.31 5.60
C LEU A 97 5.36 -7.27 7.04
N THR A 98 4.75 -6.16 7.46
CA THR A 98 4.26 -5.99 8.84
C THR A 98 2.74 -5.98 8.96
N ALA A 99 2.00 -6.23 7.86
CA ALA A 99 0.55 -6.26 7.87
C ALA A 99 0.03 -7.31 8.89
N PRO A 100 -0.98 -6.95 9.71
CA PRO A 100 -1.56 -7.89 10.65
C PRO A 100 -2.41 -8.93 9.91
N ASP A 101 -2.24 -10.20 10.29
CA ASP A 101 -3.06 -11.30 9.78
C ASP A 101 -4.30 -11.58 10.67
N SER A 102 -4.37 -10.94 11.85
CA SER A 102 -5.47 -11.14 12.80
C SER A 102 -6.76 -10.46 12.32
N PRO A 103 -7.90 -11.18 12.24
CA PRO A 103 -9.17 -10.57 11.83
C PRO A 103 -9.69 -9.50 12.80
N ARG A 104 -9.31 -9.56 14.07
CA ARG A 104 -9.68 -8.54 15.07
C ARG A 104 -9.06 -7.17 14.77
N ARG A 105 -7.99 -7.13 13.97
CA ARG A 105 -7.26 -5.91 13.58
C ARG A 105 -7.71 -5.41 12.20
N TRP A 106 -8.92 -5.75 11.76
CA TRP A 106 -9.42 -5.36 10.43
C TRP A 106 -9.42 -3.84 10.21
N ARG A 107 -9.72 -3.03 11.23
CA ARG A 107 -9.69 -1.55 11.11
C ARG A 107 -8.28 -1.06 10.84
N GLU A 108 -7.29 -1.63 11.54
CA GLU A 108 -5.89 -1.30 11.31
C GLU A 108 -5.45 -1.69 9.91
N LEU A 109 -5.87 -2.87 9.44
CA LEU A 109 -5.58 -3.35 8.11
C LEU A 109 -6.26 -2.51 7.01
N GLN A 110 -7.53 -2.13 7.18
CA GLN A 110 -8.33 -1.40 6.20
C GLN A 110 -7.97 0.09 6.14
N PHE A 111 -7.95 0.76 7.29
CA PHE A 111 -7.74 2.21 7.41
C PHE A 111 -6.29 2.60 7.70
N GLY A 112 -5.40 1.64 7.94
CA GLY A 112 -3.96 1.87 8.06
C GLY A 112 -3.22 1.28 6.87
N TYR A 113 -3.06 -0.04 6.85
CA TYR A 113 -2.19 -0.71 5.88
C TYR A 113 -2.65 -0.56 4.43
N LYS A 114 -3.90 -0.91 4.13
CA LYS A 114 -4.46 -0.78 2.77
C LYS A 114 -4.53 0.69 2.34
N LEU A 115 -4.86 1.60 3.25
CA LEU A 115 -4.88 3.05 3.00
C LEU A 115 -3.50 3.57 2.59
N LEU A 116 -2.46 3.28 3.37
CA LEU A 116 -1.10 3.75 3.06
C LEU A 116 -0.53 3.08 1.81
N TYR A 117 -0.83 1.79 1.60
CA TYR A 117 -0.37 1.05 0.43
C TYR A 117 -0.98 1.62 -0.86
N ARG A 118 -2.30 1.83 -0.88
CA ARG A 118 -2.97 2.43 -2.05
C ARG A 118 -2.57 3.90 -2.24
N ALA A 119 -2.34 4.67 -1.18
CA ALA A 119 -1.88 6.06 -1.27
C ALA A 119 -0.55 6.16 -2.04
N ALA A 120 0.43 5.36 -1.65
CA ALA A 120 1.74 5.32 -2.33
C ALA A 120 1.60 4.90 -3.80
N LEU A 121 0.81 3.86 -4.10
CA LEU A 121 0.58 3.44 -5.49
C LEU A 121 -0.18 4.48 -6.31
N THR A 122 -1.17 5.15 -5.73
CA THR A 122 -1.96 6.20 -6.39
C THR A 122 -1.07 7.37 -6.81
N LEU A 123 -0.15 7.80 -5.95
CA LEU A 123 0.83 8.85 -6.27
C LEU A 123 1.76 8.42 -7.41
N ARG A 124 2.31 7.19 -7.36
CA ARG A 124 3.21 6.70 -8.41
C ARG A 124 2.47 6.49 -9.74
N LEU A 125 1.23 6.02 -9.69
CA LEU A 125 0.39 5.82 -10.87
C LEU A 125 -0.01 7.16 -11.50
N LEU A 126 -0.31 8.20 -10.70
CA LEU A 126 -0.57 9.55 -11.20
C LEU A 126 0.64 10.09 -11.95
N GLU A 127 1.81 10.06 -11.32
CA GLU A 127 3.04 10.59 -11.92
C GLU A 127 3.38 9.88 -13.23
N HIS A 128 3.28 8.56 -13.24
CA HIS A 128 3.51 7.76 -14.44
C HIS A 128 2.46 8.07 -15.53
N ALA A 129 1.19 8.24 -15.16
CA ALA A 129 0.13 8.59 -16.11
C ALA A 129 0.34 9.98 -16.73
N LEU A 130 0.84 10.95 -15.97
CA LEU A 130 1.16 12.29 -16.48
C LEU A 130 2.42 12.27 -17.37
N GLU A 131 3.47 11.56 -16.96
CA GLU A 131 4.72 11.41 -17.71
C GLU A 131 4.49 10.74 -19.08
N HIS A 132 3.63 9.72 -19.11
CA HIS A 132 3.29 8.97 -20.33
C HIS A 132 2.06 9.52 -21.08
N LYS A 133 1.60 10.74 -20.76
CA LYS A 133 0.48 11.43 -21.44
C LYS A 133 -0.84 10.64 -21.45
N LEU A 134 -1.05 9.77 -20.47
CA LEU A 134 -2.31 9.06 -20.25
C LEU A 134 -3.38 10.00 -19.68
N LEU A 135 -2.95 10.99 -18.88
CA LEU A 135 -3.77 12.10 -18.43
C LEU A 135 -3.35 13.38 -19.16
N THR A 136 -4.32 14.01 -19.84
CA THR A 136 -4.10 15.19 -20.67
C THR A 136 -4.72 16.46 -20.09
N ASP A 137 -5.14 16.44 -18.83
CA ASP A 137 -5.67 17.63 -18.16
C ASP A 137 -4.57 18.70 -18.05
N ASN A 138 -4.80 19.86 -18.67
CA ASN A 138 -3.81 20.94 -18.74
C ASN A 138 -3.45 21.49 -17.35
N THR A 139 -4.39 21.51 -16.41
CA THR A 139 -4.16 22.01 -15.06
C THR A 139 -3.24 21.07 -14.29
N LEU A 140 -3.52 19.76 -14.36
CA LEU A 140 -2.67 18.74 -13.73
C LEU A 140 -1.27 18.73 -14.34
N LEU A 141 -1.16 18.82 -15.67
CA LEU A 141 0.13 18.90 -16.36
C LEU A 141 0.90 20.16 -16.00
N HIS A 142 0.23 21.31 -15.89
CA HIS A 142 0.85 22.56 -15.45
C HIS A 142 1.43 22.43 -14.04
N HIS A 143 0.67 21.88 -13.10
CA HIS A 143 1.18 21.64 -11.75
C HIS A 143 2.34 20.64 -11.74
N TYR A 144 2.24 19.54 -12.50
CA TYR A 144 3.29 18.52 -12.58
C TYR A 144 4.60 19.06 -13.17
N THR A 145 4.52 19.86 -14.24
CA THR A 145 5.71 20.50 -14.84
C THR A 145 6.34 21.54 -13.93
N ALA A 146 5.55 22.22 -13.10
CA ALA A 146 6.01 23.15 -12.07
C ALA A 146 6.48 22.46 -10.77
N ARG A 147 6.62 21.13 -10.75
CA ARG A 147 7.01 20.37 -9.56
C ARG A 147 8.40 20.76 -9.08
N ARG A 148 8.50 21.02 -7.77
CA ARG A 148 9.75 21.21 -7.03
C ARG A 148 9.81 20.17 -5.92
N PHE A 149 10.86 19.35 -5.90
CA PHE A 149 11.05 18.34 -4.87
C PHE A 149 11.46 19.00 -3.54
N ALA A 150 11.12 18.35 -2.43
CA ALA A 150 11.38 18.84 -1.07
C ALA A 150 10.81 20.25 -0.72
N ASP A 151 9.88 20.77 -1.54
CA ASP A 151 9.19 22.04 -1.30
C ASP A 151 7.75 21.76 -0.85
N ASP A 152 7.47 22.02 0.43
CA ASP A 152 6.14 21.85 1.03
C ASP A 152 5.10 22.81 0.41
N THR A 153 5.53 23.90 -0.25
CA THR A 153 4.68 24.89 -0.92
C THR A 153 4.53 24.65 -2.43
N CYS A 154 5.11 23.56 -2.95
CA CYS A 154 5.06 23.26 -4.37
C CYS A 154 3.60 23.14 -4.87
N PRO A 155 3.23 23.80 -5.99
CA PRO A 155 1.86 23.72 -6.53
C PRO A 155 1.38 22.29 -6.81
N PHE A 156 2.26 21.41 -7.30
CA PHE A 156 1.93 19.99 -7.50
C PHE A 156 1.58 19.29 -6.18
N ARG A 157 2.33 19.59 -5.13
CA ARG A 157 2.10 19.00 -3.81
C ARG A 157 0.77 19.48 -3.22
N VAL A 158 0.57 20.79 -3.23
CA VAL A 158 -0.55 21.46 -2.55
C VAL A 158 -1.88 21.27 -3.28
N ASN A 159 -1.87 21.34 -4.61
CA ASN A 159 -3.10 21.33 -5.42
C ASN A 159 -3.41 19.97 -6.04
N VAL A 160 -2.47 19.01 -6.01
CA VAL A 160 -2.67 17.68 -6.62
C VAL A 160 -2.41 16.56 -5.63
N GLN A 161 -1.19 16.43 -5.08
CA GLN A 161 -0.83 15.29 -4.24
C GLN A 161 -1.62 15.26 -2.92
N LEU A 162 -1.74 16.39 -2.21
CA LEU A 162 -2.49 16.48 -0.96
C LEU A 162 -3.98 16.14 -1.15
N PRO A 163 -4.73 16.80 -2.07
CA PRO A 163 -6.10 16.42 -2.40
C PRO A 163 -6.27 14.94 -2.77
N LEU A 164 -5.32 14.38 -3.54
CA LEU A 164 -5.36 12.98 -3.95
C LEU A 164 -5.26 12.03 -2.74
N ILE A 165 -4.35 12.31 -1.80
CA ILE A 165 -4.23 11.51 -0.58
C ILE A 165 -5.46 11.66 0.32
N ILE A 166 -6.03 12.85 0.41
CA ILE A 166 -7.28 13.06 1.15
C ILE A 166 -8.43 12.24 0.52
N ALA A 167 -8.55 12.24 -0.81
CA ALA A 167 -9.52 11.38 -1.49
C ALA A 167 -9.29 9.89 -1.16
N VAL A 168 -8.03 9.44 -1.17
CA VAL A 168 -7.66 8.07 -0.79
C VAL A 168 -8.06 7.73 0.66
N MET A 169 -7.95 8.69 1.60
CA MET A 169 -8.36 8.49 2.99
C MET A 169 -9.88 8.32 3.13
N LEU A 170 -10.64 9.01 2.28
CA LEU A 170 -12.10 9.03 2.33
C LEU A 170 -12.78 7.90 1.55
N LEU A 171 -12.07 7.15 0.69
CA LEU A 171 -12.64 6.08 -0.14
C LEU A 171 -13.46 5.02 0.61
N ASP A 172 -13.07 4.69 1.85
CA ASP A 172 -13.74 3.68 2.67
C ASP A 172 -14.41 4.27 3.91
N CYS A 173 -14.52 5.60 4.03
CA CYS A 173 -15.03 6.23 5.26
C CYS A 173 -16.47 5.80 5.59
N GLY A 174 -17.26 5.43 4.59
CA GLY A 174 -18.61 4.89 4.80
C GLY A 174 -18.66 3.51 5.46
N GLN A 175 -17.57 2.74 5.45
CA GLN A 175 -17.50 1.44 6.14
C GLN A 175 -17.41 1.59 7.66
N LEU A 176 -17.14 2.80 8.16
CA LEU A 176 -17.11 3.15 9.58
C LEU A 176 -18.48 3.56 10.12
N ASP A 177 -19.49 3.67 9.26
CA ASP A 177 -20.85 3.91 9.70
C ASP A 177 -21.39 2.71 10.50
N ILE A 178 -22.16 2.99 11.56
CA ILE A 178 -22.67 1.97 12.49
C ILE A 178 -23.46 0.87 11.80
N ASP A 179 -24.23 1.18 10.76
CA ASP A 179 -25.03 0.17 10.04
C ASP A 179 -24.13 -0.71 9.17
N ALA A 180 -23.10 -0.12 8.55
CA ALA A 180 -22.09 -0.87 7.79
C ALA A 180 -21.27 -1.79 8.71
N ILE A 181 -20.83 -1.29 9.87
CA ILE A 181 -20.12 -2.09 10.88
C ILE A 181 -21.01 -3.24 11.37
N THR A 182 -22.28 -2.99 11.65
CA THR A 182 -23.23 -4.01 12.11
C THR A 182 -23.41 -5.12 11.07
N LEU A 183 -23.46 -4.78 9.78
CA LEU A 183 -23.48 -5.79 8.70
C LEU A 183 -22.17 -6.59 8.61
N LEU A 184 -21.03 -5.92 8.81
CA LEU A 184 -19.71 -6.55 8.72
C LEU A 184 -19.44 -7.51 9.88
N THR A 185 -19.63 -7.05 11.11
CA THR A 185 -19.22 -7.76 12.33
C THR A 185 -20.37 -8.31 13.17
N GLY A 186 -21.62 -7.97 12.85
CA GLY A 186 -22.78 -8.28 13.70
C GLY A 186 -22.91 -7.32 14.90
N TYR A 187 -24.06 -7.37 15.58
CA TYR A 187 -24.42 -6.45 16.68
C TYR A 187 -23.42 -6.43 17.85
N ALA A 188 -22.72 -7.54 18.11
CA ALA A 188 -21.75 -7.66 19.20
C ALA A 188 -20.39 -8.20 18.73
N GLY A 189 -20.03 -7.98 17.45
CA GLY A 189 -18.77 -8.51 16.91
C GLY A 189 -18.74 -10.03 16.75
N GLN A 190 -19.91 -10.64 16.55
CA GLN A 190 -20.11 -12.09 16.45
C GLN A 190 -19.53 -12.68 15.17
N TYR A 191 -19.39 -11.86 14.11
CA TYR A 191 -18.89 -12.29 12.83
C TYR A 191 -17.45 -11.83 12.59
N ASP A 192 -16.66 -12.70 11.96
CA ASP A 192 -15.35 -12.34 11.44
C ASP A 192 -15.50 -11.33 10.28
N ALA A 193 -14.85 -10.17 10.40
CA ALA A 193 -14.84 -9.13 9.36
C ALA A 193 -14.22 -9.59 8.03
N ASN A 194 -13.38 -10.63 8.03
CA ASN A 194 -12.75 -11.17 6.83
C ASN A 194 -13.58 -12.29 6.17
N ARG A 195 -14.73 -12.65 6.75
CA ARG A 195 -15.58 -13.72 6.23
C ARG A 195 -16.07 -13.44 4.82
N SER A 196 -16.37 -14.50 4.09
CA SER A 196 -17.08 -14.40 2.83
C SER A 196 -18.54 -14.03 3.09
N MET A 197 -18.98 -12.86 2.62
CA MET A 197 -20.39 -12.45 2.64
C MET A 197 -21.16 -13.10 1.50
N GLN A 198 -22.43 -13.44 1.75
CA GLN A 198 -23.35 -13.86 0.68
C GLN A 198 -23.62 -12.69 -0.28
N HIS A 199 -24.04 -13.00 -1.52
CA HIS A 199 -24.21 -11.98 -2.56
C HIS A 199 -25.14 -10.83 -2.14
N GLN A 200 -26.32 -11.14 -1.58
CA GLN A 200 -27.29 -10.13 -1.14
C GLN A 200 -26.77 -9.30 0.04
N GLU A 201 -26.13 -9.96 1.01
CA GLU A 201 -25.52 -9.30 2.17
C GLU A 201 -24.41 -8.33 1.74
N ARG A 202 -23.54 -8.77 0.82
CA ARG A 202 -22.49 -7.94 0.24
C ARG A 202 -23.06 -6.73 -0.48
N GLN A 203 -24.12 -6.91 -1.28
CA GLN A 203 -24.78 -5.79 -1.95
C GLN A 203 -25.34 -4.76 -0.96
N ARG A 204 -25.98 -5.22 0.13
CA ARG A 204 -26.45 -4.35 1.21
C ARG A 204 -25.31 -3.61 1.88
N TYR A 205 -24.24 -4.30 2.27
CA TYR A 205 -23.05 -3.68 2.88
C TYR A 205 -22.44 -2.59 2.00
N LEU A 206 -22.28 -2.85 0.70
CA LEU A 206 -21.74 -1.88 -0.25
C LEU A 206 -22.67 -0.68 -0.45
N ALA A 207 -23.99 -0.91 -0.54
CA ALA A 207 -24.97 0.17 -0.66
C ALA A 207 -25.00 1.07 0.58
N THR A 208 -25.07 0.48 1.77
CA THR A 208 -25.03 1.20 3.05
C THR A 208 -23.75 2.03 3.17
N SER A 209 -22.59 1.42 2.88
CA SER A 209 -21.30 2.11 2.92
C SER A 209 -21.25 3.28 1.93
N LYS A 210 -21.78 3.10 0.71
CA LYS A 210 -21.80 4.16 -0.32
C LYS A 210 -22.67 5.35 0.10
N VAL A 211 -23.85 5.09 0.67
CA VAL A 211 -24.76 6.14 1.17
C VAL A 211 -24.14 6.88 2.36
N ALA A 212 -23.53 6.16 3.31
CA ALA A 212 -22.87 6.77 4.44
C ALA A 212 -21.67 7.65 4.03
N MET A 213 -20.85 7.17 3.10
CA MET A 213 -19.76 7.97 2.54
C MET A 213 -20.29 9.24 1.87
N ALA A 214 -21.32 9.16 1.02
CA ALA A 214 -21.86 10.34 0.34
C ALA A 214 -22.31 11.42 1.33
N ARG A 215 -23.07 11.03 2.37
CA ARG A 215 -23.50 11.94 3.45
C ARG A 215 -22.31 12.58 4.16
N LEU A 216 -21.29 11.79 4.49
CA LEU A 216 -20.08 12.31 5.13
C LEU A 216 -19.36 13.31 4.23
N LEU A 217 -19.23 13.06 2.93
CA LEU A 217 -18.51 13.94 2.01
C LEU A 217 -19.18 15.31 1.82
N ASP A 218 -20.51 15.37 1.92
CA ASP A 218 -21.24 16.63 1.84
C ASP A 218 -21.04 17.49 3.08
N GLU A 219 -20.93 16.86 4.25
CA GLU A 219 -20.78 17.54 5.53
C GLU A 219 -19.32 17.80 5.93
N ALA A 220 -18.41 16.88 5.66
CA ALA A 220 -17.04 16.91 6.20
C ALA A 220 -16.06 17.81 5.42
N LEU A 221 -16.28 17.99 4.12
CA LEU A 221 -15.36 18.75 3.27
C LEU A 221 -15.67 20.25 3.34
N GLN A 222 -15.28 20.87 4.44
CA GLN A 222 -15.46 22.29 4.70
C GLN A 222 -14.16 23.10 4.55
N LEU A 223 -14.32 24.41 4.35
CA LEU A 223 -13.19 25.33 4.27
C LEU A 223 -12.55 25.49 5.66
N VAL A 224 -11.23 25.34 5.73
CA VAL A 224 -10.46 25.63 6.95
C VAL A 224 -10.35 27.14 7.12
N PRO A 225 -10.57 27.70 8.33
CA PRO A 225 -10.46 29.13 8.57
C PRO A 225 -9.05 29.63 8.31
N TYR A 226 -8.93 30.72 7.55
CA TYR A 226 -7.64 31.39 7.32
C TYR A 226 -7.14 32.05 8.61
N ARG A 227 -5.86 31.82 8.95
CA ARG A 227 -5.18 32.44 10.08
C ARG A 227 -4.13 33.41 9.55
N GLY A 228 -4.49 34.69 9.46
CA GLY A 228 -3.57 35.76 9.03
C GLY A 228 -4.29 37.10 8.90
N ASN A 229 -3.53 38.14 8.55
CA ASN A 229 -4.00 39.54 8.62
C ASN A 229 -4.28 40.18 7.25
N SER A 230 -4.04 39.45 6.14
CA SER A 230 -4.17 39.98 4.79
C SER A 230 -5.47 39.51 4.12
N LYS A 231 -6.34 40.45 3.75
CA LYS A 231 -7.58 40.16 2.99
C LYS A 231 -7.28 39.47 1.66
N ARG A 232 -6.19 39.84 0.99
CA ARG A 232 -5.79 39.23 -0.28
C ARG A 232 -5.38 37.78 -0.10
N GLU A 233 -4.59 37.49 0.93
CA GLU A 233 -4.19 36.12 1.25
C GLU A 233 -5.37 35.27 1.69
N GLN A 234 -6.32 35.84 2.45
CA GLN A 234 -7.56 35.17 2.82
C GLN A 234 -8.35 34.72 1.59
N GLN A 235 -8.51 35.60 0.59
CA GLN A 235 -9.20 35.27 -0.67
C GLN A 235 -8.47 34.18 -1.46
N LEU A 236 -7.15 34.27 -1.57
CA LEU A 236 -6.34 33.26 -2.26
C LEU A 236 -6.41 31.89 -1.56
N HIS A 237 -6.30 31.88 -0.22
CA HIS A 237 -6.44 30.68 0.59
C HIS A 237 -7.82 30.04 0.40
N GLN A 238 -8.88 30.84 0.43
CA GLN A 238 -10.25 30.35 0.23
C GLN A 238 -10.43 29.73 -1.16
N LEU A 239 -9.98 30.41 -2.22
CA LEU A 239 -10.06 29.91 -3.60
C LEU A 239 -9.30 28.59 -3.77
N GLN A 240 -8.09 28.51 -3.22
CA GLN A 240 -7.28 27.30 -3.27
C GLN A 240 -7.96 26.13 -2.56
N GLN A 241 -8.50 26.36 -1.36
CA GLN A 241 -9.24 25.34 -0.61
C GLN A 241 -10.50 24.87 -1.35
N GLN A 242 -11.25 25.79 -1.97
CA GLN A 242 -12.42 25.45 -2.80
C GLN A 242 -12.03 24.57 -3.99
N ASN A 243 -10.94 24.90 -4.69
CA ASN A 243 -10.43 24.10 -5.80
C ASN A 243 -10.00 22.70 -5.33
N ASN A 244 -9.30 22.61 -4.19
CA ASN A 244 -8.89 21.34 -3.59
C ASN A 244 -10.10 20.48 -3.23
N ILE A 245 -11.12 21.04 -2.57
CA ILE A 245 -12.36 20.31 -2.24
C ILE A 245 -13.08 19.86 -3.50
N LYS A 246 -13.17 20.71 -4.52
CA LYS A 246 -13.77 20.35 -5.82
C LYS A 246 -13.03 19.16 -6.46
N PHE A 247 -11.70 19.18 -6.44
CA PHE A 247 -10.90 18.10 -6.98
C PHE A 247 -11.05 16.80 -6.17
N ILE A 248 -11.08 16.85 -4.84
CA ILE A 248 -11.37 15.70 -3.97
C ILE A 248 -12.73 15.09 -4.32
N LYS A 249 -13.79 15.92 -4.40
CA LYS A 249 -15.14 15.47 -4.74
C LYS A 249 -15.20 14.84 -6.14
N GLN A 250 -14.49 15.41 -7.11
CA GLN A 250 -14.38 14.86 -8.47
C GLN A 250 -13.69 13.49 -8.48
N LEU A 251 -12.55 13.35 -7.80
CA LEU A 251 -11.83 12.08 -7.72
C LEU A 251 -12.70 10.97 -7.11
N LEU A 252 -13.38 11.29 -6.01
CA LEU A 252 -14.25 10.34 -5.32
C LEU A 252 -15.48 9.97 -6.16
N SER A 253 -16.18 10.94 -6.74
CA SER A 253 -17.38 10.66 -7.55
C SER A 253 -17.07 9.81 -8.77
N GLN A 254 -15.96 10.09 -9.47
CA GLN A 254 -15.49 9.30 -10.60
C GLN A 254 -15.14 7.86 -10.19
N SER A 255 -14.43 7.69 -9.08
CA SER A 255 -14.10 6.36 -8.56
C SER A 255 -15.34 5.57 -8.13
N ILE A 256 -16.32 6.21 -7.48
CA ILE A 256 -17.53 5.58 -6.96
C ILE A 256 -18.47 5.14 -8.08
N ASN A 257 -18.55 5.94 -9.15
CA ASN A 257 -19.39 5.65 -10.30
C ASN A 257 -18.64 4.86 -11.38
N SER A 258 -17.34 4.61 -11.19
CA SER A 258 -16.45 3.96 -12.16
C SER A 258 -16.49 4.66 -13.53
N ASP A 259 -16.57 5.99 -13.51
CA ASP A 259 -16.75 6.84 -14.68
C ASP A 259 -15.70 7.95 -14.72
N GLY A 260 -15.26 8.30 -15.92
CA GLY A 260 -14.28 9.36 -16.15
C GLY A 260 -12.81 8.94 -16.12
N PRO A 261 -11.92 9.82 -16.61
CA PRO A 261 -10.51 9.50 -16.84
C PRO A 261 -9.69 9.32 -15.55
N LEU A 262 -10.16 9.84 -14.41
CA LEU A 262 -9.46 9.72 -13.13
C LEU A 262 -9.94 8.51 -12.30
N ALA A 263 -11.04 7.85 -12.68
CA ALA A 263 -11.55 6.71 -11.93
C ALA A 263 -10.53 5.57 -11.73
N PRO A 264 -9.71 5.18 -12.73
CA PRO A 264 -8.69 4.15 -12.57
C PRO A 264 -7.61 4.54 -11.55
N LEU A 265 -7.39 5.83 -11.31
CA LEU A 265 -6.35 6.32 -10.41
C LEU A 265 -6.57 5.86 -8.97
N LEU A 266 -7.83 5.81 -8.51
CA LEU A 266 -8.18 5.35 -7.16
C LEU A 266 -8.55 3.85 -7.12
N SER A 267 -9.35 3.41 -8.08
CA SER A 267 -9.91 2.04 -8.09
C SER A 267 -8.87 0.94 -8.34
N LEU A 268 -7.89 1.16 -9.23
CA LEU A 268 -6.85 0.16 -9.50
C LEU A 268 -5.93 -0.08 -8.29
N PRO A 269 -5.33 0.96 -7.66
CA PRO A 269 -4.59 0.78 -6.41
C PRO A 269 -5.41 0.12 -5.30
N GLN A 270 -6.72 0.43 -5.19
CA GLN A 270 -7.62 -0.17 -4.20
C GLN A 270 -7.82 -1.67 -4.42
N VAL A 271 -8.02 -2.11 -5.67
CA VAL A 271 -8.13 -3.55 -5.99
C VAL A 271 -6.80 -4.25 -5.79
N TYR A 272 -5.70 -3.65 -6.25
CA TYR A 272 -4.37 -4.23 -6.13
C TYR A 272 -3.95 -4.40 -4.65
N SER A 273 -4.14 -3.37 -3.81
CA SER A 273 -3.85 -3.46 -2.37
C SER A 273 -4.67 -4.55 -1.69
N SER A 274 -5.90 -4.77 -2.13
CA SER A 274 -6.78 -5.83 -1.61
C SER A 274 -6.41 -7.23 -2.05
N ILE A 275 -5.56 -7.37 -3.08
CA ILE A 275 -4.96 -8.66 -3.49
C ILE A 275 -3.65 -8.91 -2.74
N VAL A 276 -2.83 -7.86 -2.57
CA VAL A 276 -1.46 -7.97 -2.05
C VAL A 276 -1.36 -7.96 -0.53
N LEU A 277 -2.33 -7.38 0.16
CA LEU A 277 -2.40 -7.37 1.62
C LEU A 277 -3.39 -8.43 2.14
N PRO A 278 -3.21 -8.92 3.38
CA PRO A 278 -4.14 -9.86 4.01
C PRO A 278 -5.53 -9.24 4.20
N GLY A 279 -6.48 -10.04 4.74
CA GLY A 279 -7.86 -9.61 5.02
C GLY A 279 -8.91 -10.24 4.09
N ARG A 280 -8.56 -11.34 3.41
CA ARG A 280 -9.52 -12.24 2.76
C ARG A 280 -9.38 -13.61 3.44
N ASP A 281 -10.51 -14.28 3.65
CA ASP A 281 -10.61 -15.63 4.24
C ASP A 281 -9.66 -16.68 3.63
N ARG A 282 -9.27 -16.49 2.35
CA ARG A 282 -8.33 -17.36 1.62
C ARG A 282 -7.11 -16.61 1.07
N TYR A 283 -6.52 -15.74 1.87
CA TYR A 283 -5.30 -15.05 1.48
C TYR A 283 -4.14 -16.04 1.26
N GLN A 284 -3.59 -16.08 0.04
CA GLN A 284 -2.50 -16.99 -0.34
C GLN A 284 -1.28 -16.19 -0.77
N TYR A 285 -0.28 -16.10 0.11
CA TYR A 285 0.94 -15.35 -0.13
C TYR A 285 1.69 -15.82 -1.40
N GLU A 286 1.78 -17.13 -1.64
CA GLU A 286 2.46 -17.65 -2.85
C GLU A 286 1.77 -17.25 -4.16
N ALA A 287 0.48 -16.90 -4.09
CA ALA A 287 -0.33 -16.53 -5.24
C ALA A 287 -0.24 -15.04 -5.59
N LEU A 288 0.44 -14.21 -4.78
CA LEU A 288 0.54 -12.77 -5.03
C LEU A 288 1.06 -12.38 -6.41
N PRO A 289 2.02 -13.11 -7.04
CA PRO A 289 2.44 -12.81 -8.40
C PRO A 289 1.32 -12.91 -9.45
N LYS A 290 0.24 -13.63 -9.13
CA LYS A 290 -0.96 -13.73 -9.97
C LYS A 290 -1.85 -12.48 -9.90
N ALA A 291 -1.54 -11.48 -9.06
CA ALA A 291 -2.27 -10.20 -9.02
C ALA A 291 -2.33 -9.54 -10.40
N SER A 292 -1.22 -9.59 -11.15
CA SER A 292 -1.16 -9.09 -12.53
C SER A 292 -2.16 -9.81 -13.47
N LEU A 293 -2.37 -11.11 -13.30
CA LEU A 293 -3.34 -11.89 -14.07
C LEU A 293 -4.78 -11.53 -13.68
N LEU A 294 -5.06 -11.34 -12.40
CA LEU A 294 -6.37 -10.91 -11.92
C LEU A 294 -6.75 -9.52 -12.44
N LEU A 295 -5.80 -8.59 -12.50
CA LEU A 295 -6.04 -7.27 -13.10
C LEU A 295 -6.31 -7.36 -14.59
N LYS A 296 -5.55 -8.18 -15.33
CA LYS A 296 -5.78 -8.44 -16.76
C LYS A 296 -7.14 -9.09 -17.01
N ASP A 297 -7.58 -10.00 -16.15
CA ASP A 297 -8.93 -10.57 -16.22
C ASP A 297 -10.00 -9.50 -15.99
N GLY A 298 -9.74 -8.54 -15.09
CA GLY A 298 -10.58 -7.36 -14.90
C GLY A 298 -10.72 -6.51 -16.18
N VAL A 299 -9.67 -6.38 -16.98
CA VAL A 299 -9.73 -5.72 -18.30
C VAL A 299 -10.66 -6.49 -19.25
N ASN A 300 -10.52 -7.81 -19.33
CA ASN A 300 -11.37 -8.64 -20.19
C ASN A 300 -12.85 -8.56 -19.81
N ARG A 301 -13.15 -8.33 -18.53
CA ARG A 301 -14.50 -8.11 -18.00
C ARG A 301 -14.98 -6.66 -18.12
N GLY A 302 -14.21 -5.76 -18.73
CA GLY A 302 -14.55 -4.35 -18.87
C GLY A 302 -14.50 -3.53 -17.59
N GLN A 303 -13.89 -4.03 -16.51
CA GLN A 303 -13.82 -3.33 -15.21
C GLN A 303 -12.76 -2.23 -15.20
N PHE A 304 -11.69 -2.40 -15.98
CA PHE A 304 -10.58 -1.47 -16.04
C PHE A 304 -10.08 -1.25 -17.46
N PRO A 305 -9.65 -0.02 -17.80
CA PRO A 305 -8.96 0.22 -19.05
C PRO A 305 -7.61 -0.53 -19.12
N ALA A 306 -7.33 -1.14 -20.26
CA ALA A 306 -6.12 -1.95 -20.47
C ALA A 306 -4.81 -1.16 -20.26
N ASN A 307 -4.78 0.09 -20.75
CA ASN A 307 -3.64 0.99 -20.64
C ASN A 307 -3.27 1.30 -19.18
N TRP A 308 -4.25 1.59 -18.33
CA TRP A 308 -4.04 1.84 -16.90
C TRP A 308 -3.53 0.60 -16.16
N VAL A 309 -4.10 -0.58 -16.47
CA VAL A 309 -3.62 -1.85 -15.89
C VAL A 309 -2.17 -2.13 -16.31
N GLN A 310 -1.82 -1.87 -17.57
CA GLN A 310 -0.45 -2.01 -18.05
C GLN A 310 0.51 -1.07 -17.31
N GLN A 311 0.13 0.19 -17.12
CA GLN A 311 0.94 1.16 -16.39
C GLN A 311 1.17 0.75 -14.92
N LEU A 312 0.13 0.28 -14.22
CA LEU A 312 0.30 -0.21 -12.86
C LEU A 312 1.27 -1.40 -12.80
N ILE A 313 1.15 -2.34 -13.74
CA ILE A 313 2.06 -3.51 -13.83
C ILE A 313 3.49 -3.07 -14.16
N ASN A 314 3.69 -2.05 -15.01
CA ASN A 314 5.02 -1.49 -15.30
C ASN A 314 5.68 -0.91 -14.03
N ILE A 315 4.90 -0.28 -13.16
CA ILE A 315 5.39 0.29 -11.89
C ILE A 315 5.82 -0.81 -10.92
N VAL A 316 4.96 -1.80 -10.68
CA VAL A 316 5.16 -2.77 -9.59
C VAL A 316 5.84 -4.07 -10.02
N GLY A 317 5.79 -4.41 -11.30
CA GLY A 317 6.19 -5.72 -11.83
C GLY A 317 5.19 -6.83 -11.51
N ILE A 318 5.61 -8.08 -11.72
CA ILE A 318 4.81 -9.26 -11.35
C ILE A 318 4.86 -9.51 -9.83
N PHE A 319 5.99 -9.22 -9.18
CA PHE A 319 6.19 -9.48 -7.76
C PHE A 319 6.06 -8.18 -6.95
N PRO A 320 5.10 -8.08 -6.00
CA PRO A 320 4.92 -6.86 -5.22
C PRO A 320 6.12 -6.56 -4.31
N GLN A 321 6.30 -5.28 -3.95
CA GLN A 321 7.34 -4.84 -3.01
C GLN A 321 7.09 -5.49 -1.64
N GLY A 322 8.14 -6.09 -1.08
CA GLY A 322 8.08 -6.94 0.12
C GLY A 322 7.95 -8.44 -0.16
N TYR A 323 7.74 -8.85 -1.42
CA TYR A 323 7.60 -10.26 -1.77
C TYR A 323 8.91 -11.04 -1.59
N GLY A 324 8.85 -12.20 -0.95
CA GLY A 324 9.99 -13.08 -0.72
C GLY A 324 10.34 -13.94 -1.93
N ILE A 325 11.50 -13.71 -2.53
CA ILE A 325 12.04 -14.48 -3.65
C ILE A 325 13.03 -15.53 -3.14
N ALA A 326 12.88 -16.77 -3.57
CA ALA A 326 13.93 -17.80 -3.46
C ALA A 326 14.59 -17.96 -4.83
N PHE A 327 15.92 -17.94 -4.91
CA PHE A 327 16.64 -17.93 -6.18
C PHE A 327 17.99 -18.65 -6.14
N ILE A 328 18.49 -19.05 -7.31
CA ILE A 328 19.82 -19.64 -7.51
C ILE A 328 20.85 -18.51 -7.74
N PRO A 329 21.92 -18.39 -6.94
CA PRO A 329 22.97 -17.39 -7.15
C PRO A 329 23.78 -17.59 -8.45
N THR A 330 24.23 -16.51 -9.07
CA THR A 330 24.89 -16.51 -10.40
C THR A 330 26.42 -16.67 -10.40
N GLN A 331 27.12 -16.74 -9.25
CA GLN A 331 28.59 -16.67 -9.20
C GLN A 331 29.33 -18.03 -9.26
N HIS A 332 30.50 -17.97 -9.92
CA HIS A 332 31.35 -18.99 -10.58
C HIS A 332 31.94 -20.16 -9.77
N ASP A 333 31.60 -20.36 -8.51
CA ASP A 333 32.15 -21.50 -7.77
C ASP A 333 31.28 -22.73 -7.99
N SER A 334 31.87 -23.79 -8.53
CA SER A 334 31.27 -25.09 -8.88
C SER A 334 30.48 -25.76 -7.74
N GLY A 335 30.57 -25.27 -6.49
CA GLY A 335 29.77 -25.70 -5.34
C GLY A 335 28.48 -24.90 -5.06
N TYR A 336 28.17 -23.85 -5.84
CA TYR A 336 26.95 -23.03 -5.67
C TYR A 336 25.79 -23.44 -6.61
N ALA A 337 26.05 -24.28 -7.61
CA ALA A 337 25.03 -24.78 -8.54
C ALA A 337 23.89 -25.58 -7.85
N GLU A 338 24.10 -25.98 -6.58
CA GLU A 338 23.19 -26.80 -5.79
C GLU A 338 22.52 -26.05 -4.62
N LYS A 339 22.60 -24.72 -4.56
CA LYS A 339 22.07 -23.93 -3.44
C LYS A 339 21.12 -22.83 -3.91
N TYR A 340 20.20 -22.46 -3.02
CA TYR A 340 19.35 -21.29 -3.20
C TYR A 340 19.58 -20.28 -2.08
N GLU A 341 19.24 -19.03 -2.36
CA GLU A 341 19.27 -17.92 -1.41
C GLU A 341 17.93 -17.20 -1.41
N LEU A 342 17.74 -16.36 -0.40
CA LEU A 342 16.54 -15.60 -0.15
C LEU A 342 16.79 -14.12 -0.44
N ALA A 343 15.83 -13.50 -1.11
CA ALA A 343 15.83 -12.08 -1.43
C ALA A 343 14.43 -11.49 -1.30
N ILE A 344 14.33 -10.17 -1.29
CA ILE A 344 13.05 -9.46 -1.14
C ILE A 344 12.94 -8.39 -2.20
N VAL A 345 11.80 -8.31 -2.86
CA VAL A 345 11.52 -7.23 -3.81
C VAL A 345 11.54 -5.89 -3.08
N ASN A 346 12.46 -5.01 -3.44
CA ASN A 346 12.70 -3.76 -2.71
C ASN A 346 12.73 -2.50 -3.59
N GLN A 347 12.49 -2.64 -4.90
CA GLN A 347 12.44 -1.51 -5.84
C GLN A 347 11.21 -1.60 -6.74
N LEU A 348 10.88 -0.46 -7.37
CA LEU A 348 9.84 -0.30 -8.39
C LEU A 348 10.48 -0.25 -9.78
N TYR A 349 9.64 -0.31 -10.83
CA TYR A 349 10.04 -0.24 -12.24
C TYR A 349 11.08 -1.27 -12.66
N PRO A 350 10.81 -2.58 -12.53
CA PRO A 350 11.70 -3.59 -13.07
C PRO A 350 11.73 -3.50 -14.60
N ALA A 351 12.94 -3.53 -15.20
CA ALA A 351 13.10 -3.45 -16.65
C ALA A 351 12.34 -4.56 -17.41
N LYS A 352 12.22 -5.74 -16.77
CA LYS A 352 11.35 -6.82 -17.22
C LYS A 352 10.42 -7.22 -16.09
N LEU A 353 9.13 -7.28 -16.38
CA LEU A 353 8.08 -7.49 -15.36
C LEU A 353 8.27 -8.77 -14.52
N ALA A 354 8.83 -9.82 -15.10
CA ALA A 354 9.08 -11.11 -14.45
C ALA A 354 10.44 -11.21 -13.73
N GLU A 355 11.29 -10.20 -13.84
CA GLU A 355 12.64 -10.20 -13.25
C GLU A 355 12.72 -9.10 -12.18
N PRO A 356 12.32 -9.39 -10.93
CA PRO A 356 12.22 -8.37 -9.90
C PRO A 356 13.59 -7.85 -9.45
N LEU A 357 13.59 -6.60 -9.03
CA LEU A 357 14.71 -5.94 -8.37
C LEU A 357 14.59 -6.19 -6.87
N CYS A 358 15.57 -6.90 -6.33
CA CYS A 358 15.53 -7.46 -4.99
C CYS A 358 16.75 -7.07 -4.17
N ARG A 359 16.60 -7.14 -2.84
CA ARG A 359 17.71 -7.17 -1.90
C ARG A 359 17.93 -8.59 -1.40
N ILE A 360 19.16 -9.08 -1.50
CA ILE A 360 19.53 -10.38 -0.94
C ILE A 360 19.52 -10.27 0.59
N VAL A 361 18.90 -11.25 1.26
CA VAL A 361 18.81 -11.29 2.73
C VAL A 361 19.40 -12.54 3.34
N SER A 362 19.93 -13.47 2.54
CA SER A 362 20.67 -14.63 3.05
C SER A 362 21.99 -14.85 2.30
N ARG A 363 22.91 -15.56 2.95
CA ARG A 363 24.06 -16.21 2.31
C ARG A 363 24.30 -17.54 3.02
N ASN A 364 24.43 -18.61 2.26
CA ASN A 364 24.39 -19.99 2.72
C ASN A 364 23.16 -20.26 3.60
N LEU A 365 21.99 -19.72 3.22
CA LEU A 365 20.74 -19.80 3.99
C LEU A 365 20.79 -19.16 5.39
N GLN A 366 21.87 -18.47 5.74
CA GLN A 366 21.95 -17.69 6.97
C GLN A 366 21.56 -16.25 6.68
N TYR A 367 20.64 -15.72 7.49
CA TYR A 367 20.14 -14.36 7.32
C TYR A 367 21.22 -13.29 7.51
N ARG A 368 21.17 -12.23 6.70
CA ARG A 368 22.09 -11.09 6.75
C ARG A 368 21.35 -9.77 6.62
N ARG A 369 21.82 -8.76 7.35
CA ARG A 369 21.19 -7.43 7.42
C ARG A 369 21.66 -6.44 6.33
N GLY A 370 22.66 -6.81 5.53
CA GLY A 370 23.33 -5.90 4.59
C GLY A 370 23.65 -6.51 3.22
N GLY A 371 22.78 -7.36 2.67
CA GLY A 371 23.00 -7.90 1.33
C GLY A 371 22.88 -6.82 0.23
N HIS A 372 23.47 -7.10 -0.94
CA HIS A 372 23.44 -6.19 -2.08
C HIS A 372 22.11 -6.30 -2.84
N ASN A 373 21.79 -5.27 -3.63
CA ASN A 373 20.68 -5.31 -4.56
C ASN A 373 21.05 -6.14 -5.79
N CYS A 374 20.11 -6.93 -6.30
CA CYS A 374 20.27 -7.73 -7.52
C CYS A 374 18.97 -7.78 -8.32
N GLN A 375 19.09 -8.03 -9.62
CA GLN A 375 17.96 -8.41 -10.46
C GLN A 375 17.90 -9.94 -10.54
N VAL A 376 16.77 -10.54 -10.15
CA VAL A 376 16.62 -12.00 -10.19
C VAL A 376 15.99 -12.38 -11.54
N SER A 377 16.79 -12.97 -12.42
CA SER A 377 16.30 -13.43 -13.73
C SER A 377 15.36 -14.63 -13.62
N LEU A 378 14.53 -14.85 -14.64
CA LEU A 378 13.58 -15.96 -14.73
C LEU A 378 14.27 -17.33 -14.56
N ALA A 379 15.48 -17.46 -15.12
CA ALA A 379 16.26 -18.70 -15.09
C ALA A 379 16.81 -19.07 -13.69
N HIS A 380 16.78 -18.13 -12.74
CA HIS A 380 17.30 -18.31 -11.38
C HIS A 380 16.21 -18.21 -10.32
N ASN A 381 15.06 -17.59 -10.61
CA ASN A 381 13.96 -17.43 -9.67
C ASN A 381 13.12 -18.73 -9.54
N LEU A 382 13.12 -19.32 -8.34
CA LEU A 382 12.43 -20.60 -8.04
C LEU A 382 10.91 -20.54 -8.11
N TYR A 383 10.34 -19.34 -8.22
CA TYR A 383 8.94 -19.18 -8.58
C TYR A 383 8.63 -19.80 -9.95
N PHE A 384 9.58 -19.74 -10.89
CA PHE A 384 9.40 -20.29 -12.24
C PHE A 384 9.91 -21.73 -12.34
N LYS A 385 9.23 -22.52 -13.18
CA LYS A 385 9.57 -23.92 -13.41
C LYS A 385 11.02 -24.13 -13.90
N PRO A 386 11.53 -23.34 -14.88
CA PRO A 386 12.89 -23.55 -15.40
C PRO A 386 13.99 -23.48 -14.34
N ALA A 387 13.88 -22.59 -13.35
CA ALA A 387 14.86 -22.50 -12.27
C ALA A 387 14.76 -23.69 -11.31
N ARG A 388 13.55 -24.19 -11.02
CA ARG A 388 13.38 -25.39 -10.17
C ARG A 388 13.95 -26.64 -10.81
N ASP A 389 13.75 -26.79 -12.11
CA ASP A 389 14.24 -27.97 -12.85
C ASP A 389 15.78 -28.04 -12.78
N ARG A 390 16.48 -26.89 -12.76
CA ARG A 390 17.94 -26.83 -12.55
C ARG A 390 18.40 -27.34 -11.18
N LEU A 391 17.66 -27.06 -10.11
CA LEU A 391 17.96 -27.54 -8.75
C LEU A 391 17.52 -28.99 -8.50
N SER A 392 16.63 -29.53 -9.33
CA SER A 392 16.12 -30.90 -9.17
C SER A 392 17.14 -32.01 -9.46
N VAL A 393 18.40 -31.63 -9.74
CA VAL A 393 19.56 -32.51 -9.96
C VAL A 393 20.30 -32.86 -8.63
N ILE A 394 19.84 -32.38 -7.47
CA ILE A 394 20.47 -32.65 -6.16
C ILE A 394 20.19 -34.08 -5.67
N PRO A 395 21.23 -34.84 -5.24
CA PRO A 395 21.06 -36.17 -4.64
C PRO A 395 20.19 -36.14 -3.37
N THR A 396 19.23 -37.06 -3.29
CA THR A 396 18.19 -37.15 -2.24
C THR A 396 18.73 -37.14 -0.81
N ALA A 397 19.95 -37.64 -0.59
CA ALA A 397 20.61 -37.68 0.72
C ALA A 397 20.96 -36.29 1.25
N ARG A 398 21.49 -35.40 0.41
CA ARG A 398 21.91 -34.05 0.81
C ARG A 398 20.74 -33.12 1.06
N LEU A 399 19.67 -33.29 0.29
CA LEU A 399 18.42 -32.54 0.46
C LEU A 399 17.74 -32.86 1.81
N LYS A 400 17.77 -34.13 2.25
CA LYS A 400 17.26 -34.53 3.58
C LYS A 400 18.00 -33.82 4.72
N GLU A 401 19.32 -33.70 4.60
CA GLU A 401 20.19 -33.05 5.59
C GLU A 401 19.87 -31.55 5.75
N ILE A 402 19.64 -30.85 4.63
CA ILE A 402 19.25 -29.42 4.62
C ILE A 402 17.85 -29.22 5.23
N LEU A 403 16.91 -30.13 4.97
CA LEU A 403 15.53 -30.01 5.44
C LEU A 403 15.38 -30.30 6.93
N MET A 404 16.14 -31.25 7.48
CA MET A 404 16.18 -31.49 8.93
C MET A 404 16.71 -30.29 9.72
N GLN A 405 17.54 -29.44 9.11
CA GLN A 405 18.02 -28.20 9.74
C GLN A 405 16.98 -27.07 9.72
N LEU A 406 15.93 -27.16 8.89
CA LEU A 406 14.98 -26.09 8.62
C LEU A 406 13.60 -26.30 9.26
N SER A 407 13.18 -27.54 9.59
CA SER A 407 11.88 -27.82 10.21
C SER A 407 11.91 -29.06 11.12
N ALA A 408 11.30 -28.98 12.30
CA ALA A 408 11.27 -30.07 13.29
C ALA A 408 10.37 -31.26 12.91
N ASP A 409 9.43 -31.10 11.97
CA ASP A 409 8.39 -32.10 11.65
C ASP A 409 8.54 -32.60 10.20
N TRP A 410 9.26 -33.71 9.98
CA TRP A 410 9.54 -34.26 8.64
C TRP A 410 8.95 -35.67 8.41
N GLU A 411 8.44 -35.94 7.19
CA GLU A 411 8.05 -37.28 6.72
C GLU A 411 8.66 -37.66 5.32
N PRO A 412 9.06 -38.93 5.09
CA PRO A 412 9.68 -39.41 3.85
C PRO A 412 8.67 -39.65 2.70
N GLY A 413 8.29 -38.59 2.00
CA GLY A 413 7.49 -38.71 0.76
C GLY A 413 7.35 -37.44 -0.06
N GLN A 414 7.90 -36.31 0.42
CA GLN A 414 7.56 -34.98 -0.07
C GLN A 414 8.69 -34.28 -0.85
N ILE A 415 9.70 -35.00 -1.35
CA ILE A 415 10.94 -34.44 -1.96
C ILE A 415 10.69 -33.38 -3.05
N ARG A 416 9.72 -33.57 -3.96
CA ARG A 416 9.36 -32.57 -4.99
C ARG A 416 8.61 -31.34 -4.44
N ARG A 417 8.11 -31.40 -3.20
CA ARG A 417 7.41 -30.30 -2.49
C ARG A 417 8.35 -29.37 -1.72
N PHE A 418 9.66 -29.66 -1.64
CA PHE A 418 10.59 -28.95 -0.75
C PHE A 418 11.46 -27.84 -1.38
N LEU A 419 11.35 -27.59 -2.70
CA LEU A 419 11.96 -26.39 -3.30
C LEU A 419 11.00 -25.21 -3.08
N PRO A 420 11.36 -24.23 -2.23
CA PRO A 420 10.46 -23.12 -1.95
C PRO A 420 10.24 -22.29 -3.23
N ARG A 421 8.98 -22.12 -3.62
CA ARG A 421 8.62 -21.22 -4.75
C ARG A 421 8.84 -19.76 -4.41
N CYS A 422 8.70 -19.46 -3.12
CA CYS A 422 8.96 -18.20 -2.47
C CYS A 422 9.29 -18.50 -1.01
N TRP A 423 9.79 -17.51 -0.27
CA TRP A 423 9.91 -17.63 1.17
C TRP A 423 8.94 -16.65 1.85
N GLN A 424 8.59 -16.92 3.11
CA GLN A 424 7.64 -16.12 3.88
C GLN A 424 8.39 -15.16 4.80
N PRO A 425 8.52 -13.88 4.44
CA PRO A 425 9.36 -12.95 5.17
C PRO A 425 8.72 -12.46 6.48
N GLN A 426 7.40 -12.59 6.69
CA GLN A 426 6.71 -11.98 7.85
C GLN A 426 7.34 -12.38 9.20
N GLN A 427 7.66 -13.67 9.39
CA GLN A 427 8.29 -14.13 10.63
C GLN A 427 9.67 -13.50 10.84
N PHE A 428 10.45 -13.35 9.78
CA PHE A 428 11.77 -12.72 9.85
C PHE A 428 11.68 -11.22 10.19
N PHE A 429 10.72 -10.50 9.60
CA PHE A 429 10.50 -9.05 9.83
C PHE A 429 9.70 -8.72 11.07
N SER A 430 9.11 -9.70 11.76
CA SER A 430 8.47 -9.51 13.06
C SER A 430 9.46 -8.96 14.10
N GLN A 431 10.75 -9.27 13.94
CA GLN A 431 11.82 -8.77 14.80
C GLN A 431 12.27 -7.38 14.33
N SER A 432 12.19 -6.38 15.21
CA SER A 432 12.62 -4.99 14.94
C SER A 432 14.02 -4.88 14.34
N THR A 433 14.92 -5.75 14.81
CA THR A 433 16.32 -5.82 14.36
C THR A 433 16.48 -6.11 12.86
N HIS A 434 15.47 -6.70 12.22
CA HIS A 434 15.46 -7.08 10.80
C HIS A 434 14.70 -6.08 9.92
N GLN A 435 13.96 -5.14 10.52
CA GLN A 435 13.20 -4.12 9.79
C GLN A 435 14.10 -3.00 9.21
N ASN A 436 15.39 -2.98 9.57
CA ASN A 436 16.37 -1.99 9.09
C ASN A 436 16.99 -2.30 7.72
N LEU A 437 16.49 -3.32 7.01
CA LEU A 437 16.96 -3.73 5.69
C LEU A 437 16.91 -2.64 4.61
N TRP A 438 16.15 -1.57 4.84
CA TRP A 438 16.00 -0.45 3.93
C TRP A 438 17.12 0.60 4.04
N ASN A 439 17.80 0.70 5.19
CA ASN A 439 18.75 1.80 5.46
C ASN A 439 20.14 1.59 4.86
N GLN A 440 20.46 0.37 4.41
CA GLN A 440 21.76 0.04 3.83
C GLN A 440 21.69 -0.11 2.31
N ALA A 441 20.65 0.39 1.64
CA ALA A 441 20.49 0.23 0.20
C ALA A 441 21.63 0.99 -0.51
N PRO A 442 22.53 0.32 -1.25
CA PRO A 442 23.47 1.05 -2.11
C PRO A 442 22.67 1.86 -3.13
N ASN A 443 23.23 3.02 -3.51
CA ASN A 443 22.63 3.97 -4.45
C ASN A 443 22.03 3.27 -5.67
N PRO A 444 20.90 3.78 -6.19
CA PRO A 444 20.25 3.20 -7.37
C PRO A 444 21.25 3.08 -8.52
N ILE A 445 21.21 1.94 -9.21
CA ILE A 445 21.92 1.75 -10.49
C ILE A 445 21.41 2.86 -11.42
N THR A 446 22.33 3.71 -11.86
CA THR A 446 22.03 4.82 -12.76
C THR A 446 21.56 4.23 -14.08
N TYR A 447 20.26 4.33 -14.39
CA TYR A 447 19.78 3.96 -15.71
C TYR A 447 20.38 4.94 -16.72
N ALA A 448 21.21 4.43 -17.62
CA ALA A 448 21.60 5.17 -18.81
C ALA A 448 20.33 5.57 -19.55
N LYS A 449 20.16 6.88 -19.79
CA LYS A 449 19.08 7.41 -20.62
C LYS A 449 19.15 6.73 -21.99
N THR A 450 18.24 5.81 -22.27
CA THR A 450 17.97 5.41 -23.64
C THR A 450 17.27 6.58 -24.32
N LYS A 451 18.00 7.30 -25.18
CA LYS A 451 17.40 8.25 -26.12
C LYS A 451 16.46 7.46 -27.03
N TYR A 452 15.17 7.81 -26.99
CA TYR A 452 14.28 7.75 -28.14
C TYR A 452 13.42 9.02 -28.13
#